data_AF-A0A916S580-F1
#
_entry.id   AF-A0A916S580-F1
#
_cell.length_a   1.000
_cell.length_b   1.000
_cell.length_c   1.000
_cell.angle_alpha   90.00
_cell.angle_beta   90.00
_cell.angle_gamma   90.00
#
_symmetry.space_group_name_H-M   'P 1'
#
loop_
_entity.id
_entity.type
_entity.pdbx_description
1 polymer ?
#
loop_
_entity_poly.entity_id
_entity_poly.type
_entity_poly.pdbx_seq_one_letter_code
_entity_poly.pdbx_strand_id
1 'polypeptide(L)' 'MPFQVFIVLFIGLVFIVFGYLIFSGKAPTLLDFFLKQGVTYEDKRSNRFFGLIIIIIGIAIMLLPLILGVENMNI' A
#
# COMPACT_ATOMS: atom_id res chain seq x y z
N MET A 1 13.05 -9.62 16.43
CA MET A 1 13.14 -8.80 15.19
C MET A 1 13.34 -7.35 15.60
N PRO A 2 14.20 -6.59 14.91
CA PRO A 2 14.41 -5.16 15.12
C PRO A 2 13.09 -4.41 15.08
N PHE A 3 12.97 -3.35 15.88
CA PHE A 3 11.76 -2.53 15.91
C PHE A 3 11.44 -1.92 14.53
N GLN A 4 12.46 -1.59 13.73
CA GLN A 4 12.28 -1.12 12.35
C GLN A 4 11.53 -2.13 11.46
N VAL A 5 11.76 -3.44 11.66
CA VAL A 5 11.08 -4.48 10.86
C VAL A 5 9.58 -4.49 11.14
N PHE A 6 9.17 -4.33 12.40
CA PHE A 6 7.76 -4.24 12.75
C PHE A 6 7.11 -3.00 12.13
N ILE A 7 7.81 -1.87 12.07
CA ILE A 7 7.32 -0.65 11.40
C ILE A 7 7.13 -0.89 9.90
N VAL A 8 8.10 -1.51 9.22
CA VAL A 8 8.00 -1.77 7.78
C VAL A 8 6.87 -2.75 7.46
N LEU A 9 6.73 -3.82 8.25
CA LEU A 9 5.60 -4.76 8.11
C LEU A 9 4.25 -4.07 8.35
N PHE A 10 4.17 -3.21 9.36
CA PHE A 10 2.95 -2.44 9.65
C PHE A 10 2.60 -1.49 8.51
N ILE A 11 3.57 -0.75 7.96
CA ILE A 11 3.38 0.10 6.80
C ILE A 11 2.90 -0.72 5.60
N GLY A 12 3.55 -1.85 5.30
CA GLY A 12 3.13 -2.75 4.22
C GLY A 12 1.68 -3.21 4.39
N LEU A 13 1.28 -3.56 5.61
CA LEU A 13 -0.09 -3.98 5.92
C LEU A 13 -1.11 -2.86 5.71
N VAL A 14 -0.78 -1.64 6.13
CA VAL A 14 -1.60 -0.45 5.92
C VAL A 14 -1.81 -0.19 4.41
N PHE A 15 -0.76 -0.32 3.60
CA PHE A 15 -0.86 -0.20 2.15
C PHE A 15 -1.78 -1.26 1.54
N ILE A 16 -1.67 -2.53 1.95
CA ILE A 16 -2.57 -3.60 1.47
C ILE A 16 -4.02 -3.31 1.84
N VAL A 17 -4.28 -2.87 3.08
CA VAL A 17 -5.63 -2.55 3.56
C VAL A 17 -6.23 -1.39 2.76
N PHE A 18 -5.49 -0.31 2.55
CA PHE A 18 -5.97 0.81 1.75
C PHE A 18 -6.16 0.44 0.28
N GLY A 19 -5.22 -0.30 -0.31
CA GLY A 19 -5.36 -0.82 -1.66
C GLY A 19 -6.60 -1.70 -1.82
N TYR A 20 -6.92 -2.54 -0.83
CA TYR A 20 -8.13 -3.35 -0.81
C TYR A 20 -9.43 -2.51 -0.70
N LEU A 21 -9.44 -1.46 0.14
CA LEU A 21 -10.58 -0.56 0.27
C LEU A 21 -10.85 0.24 -1.01
N ILE A 22 -9.79 0.67 -1.70
CA ILE A 22 -9.85 1.34 -3.00
C ILE A 22 -10.33 0.36 -4.08
N PHE A 23 -9.76 -0.85 -4.11
CA PHE A 23 -10.16 -1.92 -5.05
C PHE A 23 -11.64 -2.29 -4.92
N SER A 24 -12.13 -2.36 -3.67
CA SER A 24 -13.53 -2.66 -3.36
C SER A 24 -14.48 -1.49 -3.64
N GLY A 25 -13.96 -0.30 -3.99
CA GLY A 25 -14.73 0.91 -4.20
C GLY A 25 -15.37 1.47 -2.92
N LYS A 26 -14.91 1.04 -1.74
CA LYS A 26 -15.45 1.50 -0.44
C LYS A 26 -14.90 2.85 -0.03
N ALA A 27 -13.68 3.16 -0.45
CA ALA A 27 -13.02 4.41 -0.14
C ALA A 27 -12.22 4.94 -1.35
N PRO A 28 -12.88 5.23 -2.49
CA PRO A 28 -12.21 5.77 -3.68
C PRO A 28 -11.59 7.15 -3.42
N THR A 29 -12.15 7.91 -2.47
CA THR A 29 -11.63 9.22 -2.04
C THR A 29 -10.25 9.17 -1.40
N LEU A 30 -9.81 8.00 -0.90
CA LEU A 30 -8.42 7.82 -0.45
C LEU A 30 -7.46 7.96 -1.62
N LEU A 31 -7.85 7.47 -2.80
CA LEU A 31 -7.06 7.60 -4.01
C LEU A 31 -6.86 9.08 -4.37
N ASP A 32 -7.92 9.88 -4.29
CA ASP A 32 -7.88 11.33 -4.57
C ASP A 32 -6.94 12.05 -3.59
N PHE A 33 -6.95 11.64 -2.32
CA PHE A 33 -6.05 12.18 -1.30
C PHE A 33 -4.57 11.86 -1.60
N PHE A 34 -4.28 10.63 -2.05
CA PHE A 34 -2.91 10.20 -2.36
C PHE A 34 -2.38 10.76 -3.67
N LEU A 35 -3.21 10.78 -4.72
CA LEU A 35 -2.77 11.21 -6.05
C LEU A 35 -2.78 12.72 -6.22
N LYS A 36 -3.51 13.48 -5.37
CA LYS A 36 -3.69 14.95 -5.48
C LYS A 36 -4.10 15.44 -6.88
N GLN A 37 -4.43 14.51 -7.77
CA GLN A 37 -4.94 14.77 -9.09
C GLN A 37 -6.45 14.76 -8.93
N GLY A 38 -7.11 15.82 -9.38
CA GLY A 38 -8.56 15.92 -9.47
C GLY A 38 -9.12 14.98 -10.53
N VAL A 39 -8.67 13.72 -10.53
CA VAL A 39 -9.20 12.70 -11.40
C VAL A 39 -10.44 12.17 -10.70
N THR A 40 -11.58 12.73 -11.09
CA THR A 40 -12.91 12.28 -10.68
C THR A 40 -13.12 10.83 -11.14
N TYR A 41 -12.67 9.87 -10.33
CA TYR A 41 -12.81 8.46 -10.61
C TYR A 41 -14.17 7.93 -10.11
N GLU A 42 -15.25 8.40 -10.76
CA GLU A 42 -16.54 7.69 -10.73
C GLU A 42 -16.45 6.32 -11.45
N ASP A 43 -15.33 6.07 -12.14
CA ASP A 43 -15.13 4.87 -12.94
C ASP A 43 -14.62 3.69 -12.11
N LYS A 44 -15.49 2.70 -11.87
CA LYS A 44 -15.22 1.46 -11.11
C LYS A 44 -13.97 0.72 -11.60
N ARG A 45 -13.62 0.86 -12.89
CA ARG A 45 -12.46 0.22 -13.50
C ARG A 45 -11.14 0.81 -13.01
N SER A 46 -11.11 2.13 -12.82
CA SER A 46 -9.92 2.83 -12.34
C SER A 46 -9.61 2.49 -10.88
N ASN A 47 -10.63 2.52 -10.02
CA ASN A 47 -10.48 2.17 -8.61
C ASN A 47 -9.92 0.75 -8.42
N ARG A 48 -10.36 -0.20 -9.26
CA ARG A 48 -9.79 -1.56 -9.28
C ARG A 48 -8.35 -1.58 -9.74
N PHE A 49 -8.01 -0.85 -10.80
CA PHE A 49 -6.64 -0.81 -11.32
C PHE A 49 -5.66 -0.24 -10.28
N PHE A 50 -5.96 0.93 -9.74
CA PHE A 50 -5.10 1.56 -8.75
C PHE A 50 -5.08 0.84 -7.40
N GLY A 51 -6.22 0.35 -6.93
CA GLY A 51 -6.28 -0.46 -5.72
C GLY A 51 -5.38 -1.70 -5.82
N LEU A 52 -5.34 -2.35 -6.99
CA LEU A 52 -4.47 -3.49 -7.25
C LEU A 52 -2.98 -3.10 -7.26
N ILE A 53 -2.62 -1.96 -7.85
CA ILE A 53 -1.24 -1.43 -7.79
C ILE A 53 -0.81 -1.18 -6.33
N ILE A 54 -1.67 -0.55 -5.53
CA ILE A 54 -1.36 -0.24 -4.13
C ILE A 54 -1.18 -1.53 -3.32
N ILE A 55 -1.98 -2.56 -3.57
CA ILE A 55 -1.82 -3.88 -2.94
C ILE A 55 -0.46 -4.49 -3.33
N ILE A 56 -0.07 -4.46 -4.61
CA ILE A 56 1.23 -4.97 -5.07
C ILE A 56 2.37 -4.25 -4.37
N ILE A 57 2.30 -2.93 -4.24
CA ILE A 57 3.31 -2.14 -3.53
C ILE A 57 3.36 -2.55 -2.05
N GLY A 58 2.21 -2.73 -1.39
CA GLY A 58 2.16 -3.19 0.00
C GLY A 58 2.80 -4.56 0.21
N ILE A 59 2.56 -5.50 -0.72
CA ILE A 59 3.21 -6.82 -0.71
C ILE A 59 4.73 -6.68 -0.90
N ALA A 60 5.18 -5.86 -1.86
CA ALA A 60 6.59 -5.60 -2.07
C ALA A 60 7.28 -5.02 -0.83
N ILE A 61 6.60 -4.11 -0.11
CA ILE A 61 7.08 -3.55 1.15
C ILE A 61 7.19 -4.63 2.23
N MET A 62 6.23 -5.54 2.35
CA MET A 62 6.34 -6.65 3.30
C MET A 62 7.50 -7.61 3.00
N LEU A 63 7.93 -7.68 1.74
CA LEU A 63 9.07 -8.50 1.32
C LEU A 63 10.42 -7.81 1.51
N LEU A 64 10.47 -6.49 1.73
CA LEU A 64 11.72 -5.75 1.96
C LEU A 64 12.58 -6.33 3.10
N PRO A 65 12.03 -6.67 4.28
CA PRO A 65 12.82 -7.26 5.37
C PRO A 65 13.43 -8.62 5.01
N LEU A 66 12.79 -9.37 4.11
CA LEU A 66 13.29 -10.65 3.60
C LEU A 66 14.42 -10.46 2.58
N ILE A 67 14.36 -9.40 1.77
CA ILE A 67 15.34 -9.13 0.70
C ILE A 67 16.57 -8.39 1.23
N LEU A 68 16.38 -7.36 2.06
CA LEU A 68 17.46 -6.53 2.59
C LEU A 68 18.18 -7.18 3.79
N GLY A 69 17.59 -8.21 4.38
CA GLY A 69 18.09 -8.84 5.59
C GLY A 69 17.79 -8.01 6.84
N VAL A 70 17.25 -8.69 7.85
CA VAL A 70 16.89 -8.12 9.15
C VAL A 70 18.07 -7.41 9.84
N GLU A 71 19.28 -7.85 9.54
CA GLU A 71 20.55 -7.38 10.10
C GLU A 71 20.92 -5.96 9.62
N ASN A 72 20.58 -5.62 8.37
CA ASN A 72 20.87 -4.31 7.78
C ASN A 72 19.83 -3.23 8.16
N MET A 73 18.72 -3.62 8.78
CA MET A 73 17.64 -2.70 9.17
C MET A 73 17.81 -2.14 10.58
N ASN A 74 18.85 -2.58 11.32
CA ASN A 74 19.08 -2.24 12.73
C ASN A 74 20.15 -1.15 12.94
N ILE A 75 20.52 -0.42 11.88
CA ILE A 75 21.49 0.69 11.94
C ILE A 75 20.80 1.98 12.36
#